data_AF-A0A7R7AB17-F1
#
_entry.id   AF-A0A7R7AB17-F1
#
_cell.length_a   1.000
_cell.length_b   1.000
_cell.length_c   1.000
_cell.angle_alpha   90.00
_cell.angle_beta   90.00
_cell.angle_gamma   90.00
#
_symmetry.space_group_name_H-M   'P 1'
#
loop_
_entity.id
_entity.type
_entity.pdbx_description
1 polymer ?
#
loop_
_entity_poly.entity_id
_entity_poly.type
_entity_poly.pdbx_seq_one_letter_code
_entity_poly.pdbx_strand_id
1 'polypeptide(L)'
;MLISLEPSNRHILHERISDRFNKMIDKDLLINEVKKIRKKWNLNLNLPSMKCIGYRQTWEYIDGLIDRNTLKEKSIIATRQLAKQQLTWLRNMNEKIIIDCLEKNCVQKILNLLKSTF
;
A
#
# COMPACT_ATOMS: atom_id res chain seq x y z
N MET A 1 -23.13 0.37 -10.20
CA MET A 1 -22.24 1.55 -10.25
C MET A 1 -20.92 1.20 -9.56
N LEU A 2 -19.80 1.23 -10.29
CA LEU A 2 -18.46 1.04 -9.74
C LEU A 2 -17.79 2.40 -9.55
N ILE A 3 -17.27 2.69 -8.36
CA ILE A 3 -16.51 3.92 -8.08
C ILE A 3 -15.04 3.56 -7.87
N SER A 4 -14.14 4.22 -8.58
CA SER A 4 -12.69 4.11 -8.36
C SER A 4 -12.13 5.41 -7.77
N LEU A 5 -11.26 5.26 -6.78
CA LEU A 5 -10.51 6.37 -6.18
C LEU A 5 -9.13 6.42 -6.81
N GLU A 6 -8.92 7.35 -7.74
CA GLU A 6 -7.69 7.42 -8.53
C GLU A 6 -7.05 8.80 -8.37
N PRO A 7 -5.79 8.90 -7.90
CA PRO A 7 -5.15 10.19 -7.72
C PRO A 7 -4.85 10.84 -9.08
N SER A 8 -5.25 12.10 -9.26
CA SER A 8 -4.93 12.87 -10.46
C SER A 8 -3.43 13.07 -10.67
N ASN A 9 -2.64 13.09 -9.57
CA ASN A 9 -1.20 13.25 -9.60
C ASN A 9 -0.48 12.05 -8.96
N ARG A 10 0.25 11.29 -9.79
CA ARG A 10 1.04 10.12 -9.36
C ARG A 10 2.23 10.47 -8.46
N HIS A 11 2.81 11.67 -8.58
CA HIS A 11 3.90 12.09 -7.70
C HIS A 11 3.42 12.20 -6.26
N ILE A 12 2.25 12.80 -6.02
CA ILE A 12 1.66 12.92 -4.69
C ILE A 12 1.37 11.53 -4.10
N LEU A 13 0.92 10.57 -4.92
CA LEU A 13 0.75 9.17 -4.47
C LEU A 13 2.09 8.56 -4.04
N HIS A 14 3.16 8.76 -4.82
CA HIS A 14 4.49 8.22 -4.53
C HIS A 14 5.13 8.82 -3.27
N GLU A 15 4.89 10.10 -3.01
CA GLU A 15 5.29 10.80 -1.78
C GLU A 15 4.53 10.22 -0.58
N ARG A 16 3.20 10.13 -0.65
CA ARG A 16 2.37 9.54 0.42
C ARG A 16 2.75 8.10 0.72
N ILE A 17 3.10 7.30 -0.29
CA ILE A 17 3.60 5.93 -0.11
C ILE A 17 4.91 5.94 0.70
N SER A 18 5.85 6.81 0.33
CA SER A 18 7.14 6.97 1.01
C SER A 18 6.94 7.38 2.47
N ASP A 19 6.17 8.45 2.70
CA ASP A 19 5.89 8.98 4.03
C ASP A 19 5.19 7.97 4.93
N ARG A 20 4.19 7.26 4.39
CA ARG A 20 3.49 6.22 5.13
C ARG A 20 4.43 5.09 5.54
N PHE A 21 5.28 4.63 4.63
CA PHE A 21 6.22 3.55 4.93
C PHE A 21 7.28 3.99 5.93
N ASN A 22 7.84 5.19 5.78
CA ASN A 22 8.79 5.76 6.73
C ASN A 22 8.18 5.84 8.13
N LYS A 23 6.97 6.41 8.27
CA LYS A 23 6.25 6.46 9.55
C LYS A 23 6.05 5.08 10.18
N MET A 24 5.80 4.05 9.38
CA MET A 24 5.59 2.68 9.84
C MET A 24 6.90 2.05 10.36
N ILE A 25 8.01 2.27 9.65
CA ILE A 25 9.33 1.75 10.05
C ILE A 25 9.92 2.56 11.19
N ASP A 26 9.85 3.89 11.17
CA ASP A 26 10.42 4.76 12.21
C ASP A 26 9.79 4.52 13.59
N LYS A 27 8.55 4.03 13.61
CA LYS A 27 7.85 3.58 14.83
C LYS A 27 8.01 2.08 15.11
N ASP A 28 8.86 1.39 14.36
CA ASP A 28 9.09 -0.06 14.37
C ASP A 28 7.79 -0.90 14.29
N LEU A 29 6.70 -0.36 13.74
CA LEU A 29 5.37 -1.00 13.76
C LEU A 29 5.40 -2.33 13.01
N LEU A 30 5.91 -2.31 11.77
CA LEU A 30 6.01 -3.51 10.94
C LEU A 30 7.05 -4.50 11.50
N ILE A 31 8.18 -4.00 12.02
CA ILE A 31 9.24 -4.84 12.60
C ILE A 31 8.69 -5.60 13.81
N ASN A 32 8.01 -4.90 14.72
CA ASN A 32 7.41 -5.50 15.90
C ASN A 32 6.29 -6.47 15.55
N GLU A 33 5.48 -6.15 14.55
CA GLU A 33 4.45 -7.07 14.04
C GLU A 33 5.08 -8.36 13.50
N VAL A 34 6.07 -8.27 12.59
CA VAL A 34 6.72 -9.44 12.02
C VAL A 34 7.41 -10.29 13.10
N LYS A 35 8.08 -9.67 14.08
CA LYS A 35 8.65 -10.39 15.24
C LYS A 35 7.57 -11.17 16.01
N LYS A 36 6.42 -10.55 16.28
CA LYS A 36 5.30 -11.19 17.00
C LYS A 36 4.72 -12.35 16.20
N ILE A 37 4.49 -12.16 14.89
CA ILE A 37 3.92 -13.20 14.03
C ILE A 37 4.90 -14.39 13.92
N ARG A 38 6.19 -14.12 13.71
CA ARG A 38 7.26 -15.15 13.69
C ARG A 38 7.32 -15.98 14.98
N LYS A 39 7.12 -15.33 16.13
CA LYS A 39 7.14 -16.02 17.43
C LYS A 39 5.88 -16.86 17.66
N LYS A 40 4.73 -16.40 17.19
CA LYS A 40 3.43 -17.02 17.47
C LYS A 40 3.09 -18.19 16.55
N TRP A 41 3.54 -18.15 15.30
CA TRP A 41 3.20 -19.16 14.30
C TRP A 41 4.43 -19.72 13.62
N ASN A 42 4.37 -21.01 13.25
CA ASN A 42 5.42 -21.64 12.45
C ASN A 42 5.29 -21.20 10.97
N LEU A 43 6.02 -20.16 10.59
CA LEU A 43 5.97 -19.55 9.26
C LEU A 43 7.22 -19.85 8.45
N ASN A 44 7.06 -19.85 7.13
CA ASN A 44 8.17 -19.81 6.18
C ASN A 44 7.92 -18.72 5.12
N LEU A 45 8.98 -18.25 4.48
CA LEU A 45 8.94 -17.15 3.50
C LEU A 45 8.17 -17.48 2.21
N ASN A 46 7.82 -18.74 1.96
CA ASN A 46 7.07 -19.15 0.76
C ASN A 46 5.55 -18.97 0.92
N LEU A 47 5.07 -18.75 2.16
CA LEU A 47 3.65 -18.54 2.43
C LEU A 47 3.11 -17.28 1.75
N PRO A 48 1.86 -17.30 1.23
CA PRO A 48 1.24 -16.13 0.61
C PRO A 48 1.23 -14.87 1.51
N SER A 49 1.03 -15.04 2.82
CA SER A 49 1.08 -13.94 3.78
C SER A 49 2.45 -13.28 3.88
N MET A 50 3.54 -14.03 3.67
CA MET A 50 4.91 -13.49 3.69
C MET A 50 5.29 -12.79 2.38
N LYS A 51 4.47 -12.94 1.32
CA LYS A 51 4.62 -12.20 0.05
C LYS A 51 3.99 -10.81 0.11
N CYS A 52 3.31 -10.45 1.20
CA CYS A 52 2.86 -9.09 1.43
C CYS A 52 4.04 -8.13 1.47
N ILE A 53 3.84 -6.93 0.91
CA ILE A 53 4.91 -5.95 0.73
C ILE A 53 5.50 -5.54 2.09
N GLY A 54 6.82 -5.63 2.20
CA GLY A 54 7.57 -5.29 3.40
C GLY A 54 7.77 -6.45 4.36
N TYR A 55 6.96 -7.53 4.32
CA TYR A 55 7.08 -8.64 5.27
C TYR A 55 8.39 -9.42 5.07
N ARG A 56 8.65 -9.85 3.83
CA ARG A 56 9.90 -10.55 3.50
C ARG A 56 11.13 -9.68 3.80
N GLN A 57 11.11 -8.41 3.40
CA GLN A 57 12.23 -7.51 3.65
C GLN A 57 12.44 -7.29 5.16
N THR A 58 11.35 -7.17 5.92
CA THR A 58 11.42 -7.02 7.39
C THR A 58 11.99 -8.28 8.03
N TRP A 59 11.64 -9.45 7.52
CA TRP A 59 12.20 -10.72 7.97
C TRP A 59 13.71 -10.77 7.69
N GLU A 60 14.13 -10.47 6.47
CA GLU A 60 15.55 -10.40 6.07
C GLU A 60 16.33 -9.39 6.94
N TYR A 61 15.73 -8.25 7.28
CA TYR A 61 16.30 -7.27 8.20
C TYR A 61 16.46 -7.82 9.63
N ILE A 62 15.45 -8.50 10.15
CA ILE A 62 15.51 -9.13 11.49
C ILE A 62 16.61 -10.22 11.53
N ASP A 63 16.80 -10.94 10.43
CA ASP A 63 17.84 -11.97 10.29
C ASP A 63 19.24 -11.37 9.99
N GLY A 64 19.36 -10.03 9.92
CA GLY A 64 20.62 -9.33 9.68
C GLY A 64 21.14 -9.40 8.23
N LEU A 65 20.31 -9.85 7.28
CA LEU A 65 20.69 -10.03 5.87
C LEU A 65 20.67 -8.72 5.07
N ILE A 66 19.87 -7.74 5.50
CA ILE A 66 19.82 -6.40 4.89
C ILE A 66 19.79 -5.33 5.99
N ASP A 67 20.23 -4.12 5.67
CA ASP A 67 20.13 -2.98 6.58
C ASP A 67 18.73 -2.32 6.55
N ARG A 68 18.50 -1.39 7.48
CA ARG A 68 17.21 -0.69 7.63
C ARG A 68 16.89 0.20 6.42
N ASN A 69 17.90 0.76 5.76
CA ASN A 69 17.72 1.61 4.58
C ASN A 69 17.28 0.77 3.38
N THR A 70 17.92 -0.36 3.14
CA THR A 70 17.56 -1.35 2.13
C THR A 70 16.14 -1.87 2.34
N LEU A 71 15.74 -2.14 3.59
CA LEU A 71 14.36 -2.48 3.93
C LEU A 71 13.38 -1.38 3.47
N LYS A 72 13.67 -0.12 3.81
CA LYS A 72 12.85 1.03 3.42
C LYS A 72 12.73 1.17 1.90
N GLU A 73 13.87 1.22 1.21
CA GLU A 73 13.93 1.42 -0.23
C GLU A 73 13.18 0.32 -0.99
N LYS A 74 13.50 -0.96 -0.71
CA LYS A 74 12.87 -2.09 -1.39
C LYS A 74 11.35 -2.11 -1.17
N SER A 75 10.90 -1.81 0.04
CA SER A 75 9.48 -1.82 0.37
C SER A 75 8.70 -0.66 -0.26
N ILE A 76 9.30 0.53 -0.33
CA ILE A 76 8.73 1.69 -1.02
C ILE A 76 8.61 1.41 -2.52
N ILE A 77 9.67 0.87 -3.14
CA ILE A 77 9.66 0.47 -4.56
C ILE A 77 8.57 -0.56 -4.82
N ALA A 78 8.50 -1.63 -4.02
CA ALA A 78 7.47 -2.66 -4.17
C ALA A 78 6.05 -2.07 -4.01
N THR A 79 5.84 -1.17 -3.05
CA THR A 79 4.53 -0.50 -2.85
C THR A 79 4.15 0.35 -4.06
N ARG A 80 5.11 1.07 -4.67
CA ARG A 80 4.89 1.84 -5.91
C ARG A 80 4.55 0.93 -7.09
N GLN A 81 5.22 -0.21 -7.22
CA GLN A 81 4.92 -1.20 -8.25
C GLN A 81 3.51 -1.78 -8.10
N LEU A 82 3.10 -2.11 -6.88
CA LEU A 82 1.72 -2.54 -6.60
C LEU A 82 0.71 -1.45 -6.97
N ALA A 83 0.94 -0.20 -6.54
CA ALA A 83 0.07 0.92 -6.87
C ALA A 83 -0.04 1.12 -8.40
N LYS A 84 1.07 0.97 -9.13
CA LYS A 84 1.08 0.98 -10.59
C LYS A 84 0.21 -0.13 -11.17
N GLN A 85 0.35 -1.37 -10.68
CA GLN A 85 -0.45 -2.52 -11.13
C GLN A 85 -1.94 -2.32 -10.85
N GLN A 86 -2.29 -1.83 -9.66
CA GLN A 86 -3.67 -1.50 -9.29
C GLN A 86 -4.29 -0.47 -10.23
N LEU A 87 -3.57 0.63 -10.53
CA LEU A 87 -4.04 1.65 -11.46
C LEU A 87 -4.14 1.13 -12.91
N THR A 88 -3.22 0.26 -13.33
CA THR A 88 -3.32 -0.41 -14.64
C THR A 88 -4.57 -1.28 -14.72
N TRP A 89 -4.87 -2.03 -13.67
CA TRP A 89 -6.06 -2.87 -13.61
C TRP A 89 -7.35 -2.04 -13.64
N LEU A 90 -7.41 -0.98 -12.81
CA LEU A 90 -8.53 -0.03 -12.80
C LEU A 90 -8.74 0.62 -14.17
N ARG A 91 -7.68 1.03 -14.86
CA ARG A 91 -7.77 1.63 -16.21
C ARG A 91 -8.53 0.72 -17.18
N ASN A 92 -8.36 -0.59 -17.09
CA ASN A 92 -9.00 -1.58 -17.98
C ASN A 92 -10.43 -1.96 -17.57
N MET A 93 -10.94 -1.41 -16.46
CA MET A 93 -12.33 -1.61 -16.05
C MET A 93 -13.27 -0.65 -16.79
N ASN A 94 -14.31 -1.21 -17.40
CA ASN A 94 -15.39 -0.46 -18.05
C ASN A 94 -16.42 0.02 -17.01
N GLU A 95 -17.22 1.03 -17.39
CA GLU A 95 -18.37 1.52 -16.60
C GLU A 95 -18.05 1.94 -15.15
N LYS A 96 -16.85 2.50 -14.93
CA LYS A 96 -16.45 3.07 -13.65
C LYS A 96 -16.60 4.59 -13.61
N ILE A 97 -16.99 5.09 -12.45
CA ILE A 97 -16.94 6.52 -12.11
C ILE A 97 -15.64 6.78 -11.38
N ILE A 98 -14.77 7.59 -11.99
CA ILE A 98 -13.47 7.95 -11.42
C ILE A 98 -13.66 9.16 -10.51
N ILE A 99 -13.18 9.06 -9.27
CA ILE A 99 -13.13 10.17 -8.31
C ILE A 99 -11.68 10.40 -7.90
N ASP A 100 -11.24 11.65 -7.99
CA ASP A 100 -9.90 12.02 -7.56
C ASP A 100 -9.80 12.03 -6.03
N CYS A 101 -8.99 11.12 -5.49
CA CYS A 101 -8.78 11.00 -4.05
C CYS A 101 -7.85 12.08 -3.45
N LEU A 102 -7.32 12.98 -4.29
CA LEU A 102 -6.56 14.15 -3.85
C LEU A 102 -7.43 15.38 -3.62
N GLU A 103 -8.65 15.40 -4.16
CA GLU A 103 -9.56 16.52 -3.98
C GLU A 103 -10.13 16.58 -2.56
N LYS A 104 -10.20 17.79 -1.99
CA LYS A 104 -10.76 18.03 -0.65
C LYS A 104 -12.23 17.62 -0.55
N ASN A 105 -12.98 17.73 -1.64
CA ASN A 105 -14.41 17.40 -1.71
C ASN A 105 -14.69 15.99 -2.25
N CYS A 106 -13.69 15.11 -2.35
CA CYS A 106 -13.84 13.73 -2.83
C CYS A 106 -15.01 13.00 -2.15
N VAL A 107 -15.09 13.06 -0.81
CA VAL A 107 -16.19 12.46 -0.03
C VAL A 107 -17.55 13.02 -0.45
N GLN A 108 -17.66 14.34 -0.59
CA GLN A 108 -18.92 14.98 -0.99
C GLN A 108 -19.35 14.57 -2.40
N LYS A 109 -18.40 14.43 -3.34
CA LYS A 109 -18.69 13.94 -4.70
C LYS A 109 -19.28 12.53 -4.66
N ILE A 110 -18.70 11.63 -3.87
CA ILE A 110 -19.20 10.27 -3.69
C ILE A 110 -20.61 10.28 -3.09
N LEU A 111 -20.86 11.09 -2.06
CA LEU A 111 -22.18 11.21 -1.44
C LEU A 111 -23.24 11.71 -2.42
N ASN A 112 -22.90 12.70 -3.26
CA ASN A 112 -23.81 13.22 -4.28
C ASN A 112 -24.14 12.16 -5.35
N LEU A 113 -23.14 11.38 -5.77
CA LEU A 113 -23.34 10.28 -6.73
C LEU A 113 -24.30 9.22 -6.17
N LEU A 114 -24.10 8.82 -4.91
CA LEU A 114 -24.98 7.86 -4.26
C LEU A 114 -26.42 8.39 -4.20
N LYS A 115 -26.62 9.65 -3.80
CA LYS A 115 -27.94 10.30 -3.75
C LYS A 115 -28.62 10.48 -5.11
N SER A 116 -27.88 10.50 -6.20
CA SER A 116 -28.45 10.62 -7.56
C SER A 116 -28.87 9.28 -8.17
N THR A 117 -28.47 8.17 -7.53
CA THR A 117 -28.70 6.80 -8.00
C THR A 117 -29.87 6.12 -7.26
N PHE A 118 -30.33 6.71 -6.15
CA PHE A 118 -31.49 6.31 -5.35
C PHE A 118 -32.52 7.44 -5.35
#